data_AF-A0A162M2Q2-F1
#
_entry.id   AF-A0A162M2Q2-F1
#
_cell.length_a   1.000
_cell.length_b   1.000
_cell.length_c   1.000
_cell.angle_alpha   90.00
_cell.angle_beta   90.00
_cell.angle_gamma   90.00
#
_symmetry.space_group_name_H-M   'P 1'
#
loop_
_entity.id
_entity.type
_entity.pdbx_description
1 polymer ?
#
loop_
_entity_poly.entity_id
_entity_poly.type
_entity_poly.pdbx_seq_one_letter_code
_entity_poly.pdbx_strand_id
1 'polypeptide(L)'
;MGELVRLSRGKPTNTLDEFLARPPSSKTHITHLKPFALEMVGPVLYEATVPYFRKALENQVKLLKKGQEWCQETGRDAATLSSARLVDDMFPLPFHVTFCTFNVVQFLVDVGVTTAAPEAIVTDDRLSLDELMARVERTLTVLDGVEAGKLAAKEEDAVKINLGNFSVERPALQYAQQIAGPSFWFHHTMVYSILRVAGVPLEKRFFLSAF
;
A
#
# COMPACT_ATOMS: atom_id res chain seq x y z
N MET A 1 -46.65 26.60 -39.43
CA MET A 1 -47.29 25.59 -38.57
C MET A 1 -46.18 24.89 -37.81
N GLY A 2 -45.88 25.19 -36.54
CA GLY A 2 -46.74 25.04 -35.36
C GLY A 2 -46.53 23.60 -34.85
N GLU A 3 -46.05 23.30 -33.65
CA GLU A 3 -46.24 23.98 -32.37
C GLU A 3 -45.22 23.45 -31.34
N LEU A 4 -44.64 24.36 -30.53
CA LEU A 4 -43.81 24.06 -29.36
C LEU A 4 -44.70 23.50 -28.24
N VAL A 5 -44.53 22.22 -27.88
CA VAL A 5 -45.15 21.69 -26.65
C VAL A 5 -44.28 22.06 -25.45
N ARG A 6 -44.86 22.94 -24.61
CA ARG A 6 -44.29 23.47 -23.38
C ARG A 6 -43.99 22.38 -22.35
N LEU A 7 -42.82 22.49 -21.72
CA LEU A 7 -42.47 21.82 -20.47
C LEU A 7 -43.44 22.23 -19.35
N SER A 8 -44.28 21.29 -18.90
CA SER A 8 -44.98 21.39 -17.62
C SER A 8 -44.14 20.67 -16.57
N ARG A 9 -43.30 21.41 -15.83
CA ARG A 9 -42.67 20.92 -14.61
C ARG A 9 -43.75 20.74 -13.54
N GLY A 10 -44.25 19.52 -13.36
CA GLY A 10 -45.00 19.16 -12.17
C GLY A 10 -44.11 19.37 -10.94
N LYS A 11 -44.55 20.19 -9.99
CA LYS A 11 -43.88 20.34 -8.69
C LYS A 11 -43.93 19.00 -7.95
N PRO A 12 -42.81 18.41 -7.52
CA PRO A 12 -42.87 17.37 -6.50
C PRO A 12 -43.14 18.04 -5.16
N THR A 13 -44.36 17.98 -4.67
CA THR A 13 -44.69 18.41 -3.30
C THR A 13 -44.36 17.27 -2.33
N ASN A 14 -43.07 17.05 -2.07
CA ASN A 14 -42.65 16.29 -0.89
C ASN A 14 -42.59 17.27 0.28
N THR A 15 -43.69 17.39 1.02
CA THR A 15 -43.66 18.13 2.28
C THR A 15 -43.16 17.21 3.39
N LEU A 16 -42.39 17.76 4.34
CA LEU A 16 -41.88 17.03 5.50
C LEU A 16 -43.02 16.38 6.31
N ASP A 17 -44.20 16.98 6.28
CA ASP A 17 -45.38 16.53 7.02
C ASP A 17 -45.92 15.17 6.51
N GLU A 18 -45.84 14.88 5.21
CA GLU A 18 -46.22 13.56 4.67
C GLU A 18 -45.23 12.45 5.05
N PHE A 19 -43.94 12.79 5.20
CA PHE A 19 -42.93 11.82 5.64
C PHE A 19 -43.12 11.46 7.13
N LEU A 20 -43.49 12.44 7.96
CA LEU A 20 -43.70 12.27 9.39
C LEU A 20 -45.04 11.60 9.74
N ALA A 21 -46.03 11.65 8.84
CA ALA A 21 -47.33 11.00 9.03
C ALA A 21 -47.34 9.50 8.73
N ARG A 22 -46.22 8.92 8.26
CA ARG A 22 -46.14 7.48 7.97
C ARG A 22 -46.08 6.68 9.29
N PRO A 23 -47.04 5.77 9.56
CA PRO A 23 -46.96 4.96 10.76
C PRO A 23 -45.72 4.06 10.70
N PRO A 24 -45.03 3.81 11.83
CA PRO A 24 -43.88 2.92 11.85
C PRO A 24 -44.31 1.54 11.36
N SER A 25 -43.62 1.02 10.34
CA SER A 25 -43.88 -0.31 9.81
C SER A 25 -43.77 -1.32 10.95
N SER A 26 -44.83 -2.11 11.12
CA SER A 26 -44.93 -3.24 12.03
C SER A 26 -43.60 -3.97 12.20
N LYS A 27 -43.21 -4.18 13.46
CA LYS A 27 -42.02 -4.94 13.88
C LYS A 27 -42.11 -6.37 13.34
N THR A 28 -41.56 -6.60 12.15
CA THR A 28 -41.20 -7.95 11.74
C THR A 28 -40.01 -8.35 12.58
N HIS A 29 -40.23 -9.29 13.49
CA HIS A 29 -39.18 -9.95 14.26
C HIS A 29 -38.13 -10.52 13.31
N ILE A 30 -36.96 -9.87 13.22
CA ILE A 30 -35.78 -10.45 12.58
C ILE A 30 -35.13 -11.37 13.62
N THR A 31 -35.67 -12.57 13.80
CA THR A 31 -35.10 -13.59 14.70
C THR A 31 -34.25 -14.63 13.99
N HIS A 32 -33.95 -14.47 12.70
CA HIS A 32 -33.04 -15.36 11.97
C HIS A 32 -32.17 -14.63 10.96
N LEU A 33 -31.28 -13.75 11.43
CA LEU A 33 -30.02 -13.55 10.72
C LEU A 33 -29.05 -14.58 11.28
N LYS A 34 -28.78 -15.63 10.50
CA LYS A 34 -27.55 -16.42 10.70
C LYS A 34 -26.40 -15.41 10.71
N PRO A 35 -25.43 -15.51 11.64
CA PRO A 35 -24.24 -14.67 11.55
C PRO A 35 -23.66 -14.89 10.16
N PHE A 36 -23.69 -13.84 9.33
CA PHE A 36 -22.86 -13.78 8.14
C PHE A 36 -21.45 -13.59 8.70
N ALA A 37 -20.84 -14.70 9.11
CA ALA A 37 -19.41 -14.76 9.26
C ALA A 37 -18.89 -14.42 7.87
N LEU A 38 -18.43 -13.18 7.73
CA LEU A 38 -17.59 -12.79 6.63
C LEU A 38 -16.31 -13.62 6.82
N GLU A 39 -16.32 -14.86 6.33
CA GLU A 39 -15.09 -15.62 6.12
C GLU A 39 -14.34 -14.81 5.07
N MET A 40 -13.54 -13.85 5.54
CA MET A 40 -12.50 -13.21 4.76
C MET A 40 -11.74 -14.33 4.06
N VAL A 41 -11.52 -14.20 2.75
CA VAL A 41 -10.99 -15.26 1.86
C VAL A 41 -9.54 -15.68 2.22
N GLY A 42 -8.97 -15.14 3.29
CA GLY A 42 -7.76 -15.60 3.97
C GLY A 42 -7.67 -15.01 5.38
N PRO A 43 -6.64 -15.38 6.17
CA PRO A 43 -6.39 -14.77 7.47
C PRO A 43 -6.33 -13.24 7.41
N VAL A 44 -6.94 -12.55 8.38
CA VAL A 44 -7.04 -11.08 8.38
C VAL A 44 -5.66 -10.45 8.27
N LEU A 45 -4.68 -10.99 8.99
CA LEU A 45 -3.31 -10.50 8.93
C LEU A 45 -2.65 -10.71 7.55
N TYR A 46 -2.93 -11.82 6.87
CA TYR A 46 -2.45 -12.07 5.50
C TYR A 46 -3.07 -11.07 4.53
N GLU A 47 -4.40 -11.00 4.50
CA GLU A 47 -5.16 -10.14 3.60
C GLU A 47 -4.79 -8.67 3.76
N ALA A 48 -4.53 -8.22 5.00
CA ALA A 48 -4.15 -6.84 5.28
C ALA A 48 -2.68 -6.51 4.97
N THR A 49 -1.84 -7.48 4.60
CA THR A 49 -0.39 -7.26 4.44
C THR A 49 0.19 -7.82 3.13
N VAL A 50 0.28 -9.14 2.99
CA VAL A 50 1.09 -9.79 1.95
C VAL A 50 0.68 -9.38 0.54
N PRO A 51 -0.61 -9.43 0.14
CA PRO A 51 -1.01 -9.03 -1.21
C PRO A 51 -0.74 -7.54 -1.50
N TYR A 52 -0.96 -6.67 -0.51
CA TYR A 52 -0.75 -5.22 -0.63
C TYR A 52 0.72 -4.87 -0.81
N PHE A 53 1.60 -5.40 0.03
CA PHE A 53 3.04 -5.17 -0.11
C PHE A 53 3.57 -5.73 -1.41
N ARG A 54 3.11 -6.92 -1.82
CA ARG A 54 3.49 -7.52 -3.10
C ARG A 54 3.13 -6.63 -4.28
N LYS A 55 1.87 -6.17 -4.36
CA LYS A 55 1.39 -5.33 -5.46
C LYS A 55 2.15 -4.00 -5.54
N ALA A 56 2.45 -3.40 -4.38
CA ALA A 56 3.22 -2.17 -4.31
C ALA A 56 4.69 -2.36 -4.70
N LEU A 57 5.32 -3.47 -4.33
CA LEU A 57 6.69 -3.78 -4.77
C LEU A 57 6.78 -4.06 -6.27
N GLU A 58 5.81 -4.77 -6.86
CA GLU A 58 5.71 -4.87 -8.34
C GLU A 58 5.57 -3.50 -9.00
N ASN A 59 4.77 -2.61 -8.39
CA ASN A 59 4.66 -1.24 -8.86
C ASN A 59 5.99 -0.48 -8.74
N GLN A 60 6.75 -0.70 -7.67
CA GLN A 60 8.05 -0.09 -7.46
C GLN A 60 9.05 -0.47 -8.56
N VAL A 61 9.07 -1.74 -8.99
CA VAL A 61 9.86 -2.18 -10.17
C VAL A 61 9.46 -1.39 -11.42
N LYS A 62 8.15 -1.23 -11.68
CA LYS A 62 7.66 -0.45 -12.83
C LYS A 62 8.05 1.03 -12.76
N LEU A 63 8.05 1.62 -11.57
CA LEU A 63 8.49 3.01 -11.37
C LEU A 63 9.98 3.18 -11.67
N LEU A 64 10.83 2.29 -11.12
CA LEU A 64 12.27 2.31 -11.35
C LEU A 64 12.60 2.08 -12.82
N LYS A 65 11.95 1.10 -13.45
CA LYS A 65 12.09 0.84 -14.89
C LYS A 65 11.69 2.05 -15.72
N LYS A 66 10.59 2.74 -15.38
CA LYS A 66 10.18 3.96 -16.09
C LYS A 66 11.20 5.09 -15.95
N GLY A 67 11.85 5.19 -14.78
CA GLY A 67 12.97 6.11 -14.56
C GLY A 67 14.18 5.77 -15.45
N GLN A 68 14.54 4.50 -15.54
CA GLN A 68 15.62 4.02 -16.40
C GLN A 68 15.35 4.28 -17.88
N GLU A 69 14.14 3.96 -18.36
CA GLU A 69 13.69 4.25 -19.74
C GLU A 69 13.75 5.75 -20.03
N TRP A 70 13.29 6.60 -19.11
CA TRP A 70 13.35 8.05 -19.27
C TRP A 70 14.79 8.59 -19.36
N CYS A 71 15.72 8.05 -18.55
CA CYS A 71 17.13 8.39 -18.66
C CYS A 71 17.70 8.04 -20.05
N GLN A 72 17.37 6.85 -20.57
CA GLN A 72 17.77 6.42 -21.91
C GLN A 72 17.19 7.32 -23.01
N GLU A 73 15.90 7.64 -22.94
CA GLU A 73 15.19 8.49 -23.91
C GLU A 73 15.72 9.93 -23.93
N THR A 74 16.14 10.46 -22.78
CA THR A 74 16.58 11.86 -22.63
C THR A 74 18.09 12.05 -22.62
N GLY A 75 18.87 10.96 -22.71
CA GLY A 75 20.33 10.99 -22.63
C GLY A 75 20.85 11.41 -21.25
N ARG A 76 20.04 11.30 -20.19
CA ARG A 76 20.44 11.61 -18.81
C ARG A 76 21.13 10.41 -18.18
N ASP A 77 22.16 10.67 -17.39
CA ASP A 77 22.83 9.64 -16.61
C ASP A 77 21.88 9.08 -15.53
N ALA A 78 21.72 7.76 -15.48
CA ALA A 78 20.89 7.08 -14.48
C ALA A 78 21.40 7.31 -13.05
N ALA A 79 22.69 7.59 -12.87
CA ALA A 79 23.24 7.96 -11.56
C ALA A 79 22.57 9.21 -10.98
N THR A 80 22.06 10.12 -11.83
CA THR A 80 21.30 11.30 -11.36
C THR A 80 20.02 10.93 -10.63
N LEU A 81 19.38 9.79 -10.96
CA LEU A 81 18.22 9.28 -10.24
C LEU A 81 18.64 8.61 -8.92
N SER A 82 19.76 7.90 -8.89
CA SER A 82 20.29 7.31 -7.65
C SER A 82 20.65 8.38 -6.61
N SER A 83 21.20 9.52 -7.03
CA SER A 83 21.53 10.64 -6.12
C SER A 83 20.33 11.54 -5.82
N ALA A 84 19.18 11.35 -6.47
CA ALA A 84 18.03 12.23 -6.35
C ALA A 84 17.38 12.16 -4.96
N ARG A 85 16.97 13.33 -4.46
CA ARG A 85 16.30 13.55 -3.18
C ARG A 85 15.06 14.42 -3.40
N LEU A 86 14.10 14.34 -2.47
CA LEU A 86 12.94 15.23 -2.51
C LEU A 86 13.29 16.63 -1.98
N VAL A 87 14.09 16.66 -0.92
CA VAL A 87 14.65 17.85 -0.25
C VAL A 87 16.05 17.49 0.27
N ASP A 88 16.89 18.49 0.51
CA ASP A 88 18.33 18.30 0.75
C ASP A 88 18.66 17.42 1.98
N ASP A 89 17.85 17.48 3.04
CA ASP A 89 18.03 16.72 4.27
C ASP A 89 17.40 15.31 4.25
N MET A 90 16.63 14.98 3.19
CA MET A 90 16.03 13.67 3.03
C MET A 90 16.99 12.71 2.33
N PHE A 91 16.94 11.43 2.69
CA PHE A 91 17.73 10.37 2.06
C PHE A 91 17.47 10.23 0.53
N PRO A 92 18.43 9.67 -0.23
CA PRO A 92 18.28 9.55 -1.69
C PRO A 92 17.38 8.37 -2.08
N LEU A 93 17.03 8.28 -3.37
CA LEU A 93 16.17 7.24 -3.93
C LEU A 93 16.48 5.80 -3.44
N PRO A 94 17.76 5.33 -3.41
CA PRO A 94 18.09 3.98 -2.97
C PRO A 94 17.64 3.67 -1.53
N PHE A 95 17.69 4.65 -0.63
CA PHE A 95 17.24 4.45 0.75
C PHE A 95 15.77 4.12 0.81
N HIS A 96 14.92 4.84 0.08
CA HIS A 96 13.48 4.61 0.13
C HIS A 96 13.10 3.25 -0.46
N VAL A 97 13.77 2.81 -1.54
CA VAL A 97 13.58 1.47 -2.10
C VAL A 97 14.06 0.38 -1.13
N THR A 98 15.30 0.51 -0.63
CA THR A 98 15.88 -0.50 0.28
C THR A 98 15.13 -0.58 1.60
N PHE A 99 14.58 0.53 2.11
CA PHE A 99 13.71 0.54 3.27
C PHE A 99 12.40 -0.24 3.01
N CYS A 100 11.73 -0.05 1.87
CA CYS A 100 10.52 -0.81 1.55
C CYS A 100 10.77 -2.32 1.62
N THR A 101 11.84 -2.78 0.99
CA THR A 101 12.21 -4.21 1.00
C THR A 101 12.59 -4.72 2.39
N PHE A 102 13.40 -3.96 3.14
CA PHE A 102 13.78 -4.28 4.52
C PHE A 102 12.54 -4.40 5.42
N ASN A 103 11.65 -3.41 5.39
CA ASN A 103 10.47 -3.34 6.24
C ASN A 103 9.55 -4.54 6.04
N VAL A 104 9.31 -4.95 4.79
CA VAL A 104 8.47 -6.11 4.47
C VAL A 104 9.08 -7.40 5.01
N VAL A 105 10.36 -7.66 4.74
CA VAL A 105 11.02 -8.89 5.21
C VAL A 105 11.12 -8.89 6.73
N GLN A 106 11.48 -7.77 7.35
CA GLN A 106 11.58 -7.64 8.80
C GLN A 106 10.24 -7.91 9.48
N PHE A 107 9.13 -7.35 8.97
CA PHE A 107 7.80 -7.63 9.49
C PHE A 107 7.48 -9.14 9.47
N LEU A 108 7.75 -9.83 8.35
CA LEU A 108 7.49 -11.26 8.23
C LEU A 108 8.36 -12.11 9.17
N VAL A 109 9.60 -11.67 9.43
CA VAL A 109 10.51 -12.31 10.39
C VAL A 109 9.99 -12.12 11.81
N ASP A 110 9.61 -10.89 12.17
CA ASP A 110 9.14 -10.55 13.52
C ASP A 110 7.85 -11.30 13.88
N VAL A 111 6.94 -11.49 12.92
CA VAL A 111 5.70 -12.29 13.08
C VAL A 111 5.98 -13.81 13.05
N GLY A 112 7.19 -14.21 12.66
CA GLY A 112 7.63 -15.61 12.69
C GLY A 112 7.14 -16.45 11.51
N VAL A 113 6.88 -15.84 10.35
CA VAL A 113 6.38 -16.57 9.16
C VAL A 113 7.48 -16.90 8.14
N THR A 114 8.65 -16.31 8.30
CA THR A 114 9.86 -16.61 7.52
C THR A 114 11.12 -16.50 8.38
N THR A 115 12.17 -17.21 7.98
CA THR A 115 13.52 -17.09 8.55
C THR A 115 14.47 -16.34 7.60
N ALA A 116 13.94 -15.71 6.55
CA ALA A 116 14.73 -14.90 5.63
C ALA A 116 15.43 -13.77 6.39
N ALA A 117 16.67 -13.44 6.01
CA ALA A 117 17.36 -12.29 6.56
C ALA A 117 17.01 -11.04 5.74
N PRO A 118 16.50 -9.96 6.36
CA PRO A 118 16.26 -8.72 5.64
C PRO A 118 17.60 -8.12 5.20
N GLU A 119 17.71 -7.76 3.93
CA GLU A 119 18.91 -7.07 3.43
C GLU A 119 19.03 -5.69 4.11
N ALA A 120 20.26 -5.30 4.47
CA ALA A 120 20.50 -4.02 5.14
C ALA A 120 20.01 -2.81 4.31
N ILE A 121 19.50 -1.79 4.99
CA ILE A 121 19.12 -0.51 4.37
C ILE A 121 20.39 0.20 3.87
N VAL A 122 20.31 0.85 2.71
CA VAL A 122 21.41 1.65 2.14
C VAL A 122 21.06 3.13 2.27
N THR A 123 21.92 3.92 2.91
CA THR A 123 21.68 5.35 3.21
C THR A 123 22.34 6.31 2.22
N ASP A 124 23.18 5.79 1.32
CA ASP A 124 23.88 6.51 0.27
C ASP A 124 23.27 6.22 -1.12
N ASP A 125 23.90 6.74 -2.17
CA ASP A 125 23.44 6.64 -3.57
C ASP A 125 24.18 5.57 -4.38
N ARG A 126 24.91 4.65 -3.73
CA ARG A 126 25.81 3.71 -4.41
C ARG A 126 25.11 2.64 -5.26
N LEU A 127 23.81 2.42 -5.05
CA LEU A 127 23.06 1.39 -5.79
C LEU A 127 22.50 1.97 -7.09
N SER A 128 22.73 1.25 -8.17
CA SER A 128 22.11 1.46 -9.48
C SER A 128 20.62 1.08 -9.47
N LEU A 129 19.86 1.60 -10.43
CA LEU A 129 18.44 1.23 -10.61
C LEU A 129 18.26 -0.29 -10.84
N ASP A 130 19.20 -0.94 -11.53
CA ASP A 130 19.16 -2.38 -11.78
C ASP A 130 19.35 -3.18 -10.48
N GLU A 131 20.30 -2.79 -9.63
CA GLU A 131 20.50 -3.42 -8.31
C GLU A 131 19.29 -3.22 -7.40
N LEU A 132 18.67 -2.04 -7.45
CA LEU A 132 17.45 -1.73 -6.72
C LEU A 132 16.28 -2.60 -7.19
N MET A 133 16.05 -2.73 -8.50
CA MET A 133 15.02 -3.62 -9.04
C MET A 133 15.29 -5.08 -8.66
N ALA A 134 16.53 -5.56 -8.81
CA ALA A 134 16.90 -6.92 -8.43
C ALA A 134 16.65 -7.21 -6.94
N ARG A 135 16.86 -6.22 -6.07
CA ARG A 135 16.53 -6.33 -4.65
C ARG A 135 15.04 -6.41 -4.38
N VAL A 136 14.24 -5.63 -5.10
CA VAL A 136 12.78 -5.71 -5.02
C VAL A 136 12.30 -7.10 -5.47
N GLU A 137 12.84 -7.65 -6.56
CA GLU A 137 12.50 -8.99 -7.05
C GLU A 137 12.84 -10.12 -6.06
N ARG A 138 13.97 -10.02 -5.35
CA ARG A 138 14.29 -10.95 -4.25
C ARG A 138 13.25 -10.88 -3.12
N THR A 139 12.75 -9.68 -2.82
CA THR A 139 11.70 -9.51 -1.80
C THR A 139 10.36 -10.06 -2.27
N LEU A 140 10.02 -9.90 -3.55
CA LEU A 140 8.84 -10.54 -4.16
C LEU A 140 8.93 -12.06 -4.05
N THR A 141 10.11 -12.64 -4.26
CA THR A 141 10.34 -14.08 -4.06
C THR A 141 10.09 -14.52 -2.62
N VAL A 142 10.48 -13.72 -1.62
CA VAL A 142 10.15 -13.99 -0.21
C VAL A 142 8.64 -13.98 0.02
N LEU A 143 7.93 -12.99 -0.53
CA LEU A 143 6.47 -12.88 -0.41
C LEU A 143 5.73 -14.04 -1.09
N ASP A 144 6.22 -14.52 -2.24
CA ASP A 144 5.67 -15.68 -2.94
C ASP A 144 5.77 -16.98 -2.13
N GLY A 145 6.74 -17.07 -1.23
CA GLY A 145 6.90 -18.19 -0.30
C GLY A 145 6.04 -18.10 0.96
N VAL A 146 5.29 -17.00 1.18
CA VAL A 146 4.45 -16.85 2.38
C VAL A 146 3.11 -17.56 2.17
N GLU A 147 2.95 -18.69 2.86
CA GLU A 147 1.68 -19.39 2.95
C GLU A 147 0.69 -18.63 3.84
N ALA A 148 -0.52 -18.37 3.34
CA ALA A 148 -1.54 -17.64 4.08
C ALA A 148 -1.83 -18.25 5.46
N GLY A 149 -1.86 -19.58 5.55
CA GLY A 149 -2.10 -20.31 6.81
C GLY A 149 -1.08 -20.02 7.93
N LYS A 150 0.14 -19.58 7.61
CA LYS A 150 1.14 -19.21 8.63
C LYS A 150 0.79 -17.92 9.37
N LEU A 151 -0.08 -17.09 8.79
CA LEU A 151 -0.59 -15.86 9.40
C LEU A 151 -1.99 -16.04 10.02
N ALA A 152 -2.55 -17.26 9.98
CA ALA A 152 -3.84 -17.56 10.61
C ALA A 152 -3.77 -17.45 12.13
N ALA A 153 -4.72 -16.73 12.72
CA ALA A 153 -4.88 -16.58 14.17
C ALA A 153 -3.65 -15.97 14.88
N LYS A 154 -2.81 -15.23 14.15
CA LYS A 154 -1.64 -14.52 14.68
C LYS A 154 -1.93 -13.08 15.07
N GLU A 155 -3.13 -12.57 14.82
CA GLU A 155 -3.49 -11.16 14.94
C GLU A 155 -3.16 -10.59 16.33
N GLU A 156 -3.36 -11.40 17.37
CA GLU A 156 -3.15 -11.07 18.78
C GLU A 156 -1.79 -11.54 19.33
N ASP A 157 -0.98 -12.25 18.53
CA ASP A 157 0.34 -12.70 18.96
C ASP A 157 1.21 -11.47 19.26
N ALA A 158 1.84 -11.48 20.43
CA ALA A 158 2.72 -10.41 20.83
C ALA A 158 4.04 -10.47 20.05
N VAL A 159 4.32 -9.41 19.31
CA VAL A 159 5.52 -9.27 18.47
C VAL A 159 6.44 -8.23 19.08
N LYS A 160 7.69 -8.63 19.33
CA LYS A 160 8.74 -7.70 19.77
C LYS A 160 9.37 -7.03 18.55
N ILE A 161 9.23 -5.72 18.49
CA ILE A 161 9.68 -4.88 17.38
C ILE A 161 10.89 -4.08 17.88
N ASN A 162 12.02 -4.19 17.18
CA ASN A 162 13.23 -3.45 17.51
C ASN A 162 13.33 -2.19 16.64
N LEU A 163 13.30 -1.01 17.26
CA LEU A 163 13.34 0.30 16.62
C LEU A 163 14.67 0.99 16.95
N GLY A 164 15.78 0.39 16.53
CA GLY A 164 17.12 0.83 16.89
C GLY A 164 17.44 0.52 18.36
N ASN A 165 17.58 1.57 19.19
CA ASN A 165 18.01 1.43 20.59
C ASN A 165 16.87 1.07 21.56
N PHE A 166 15.62 1.07 21.09
CA PHE A 166 14.47 0.71 21.90
C PHE A 166 13.65 -0.40 21.24
N SER A 167 12.93 -1.17 22.06
CA SER A 167 12.01 -2.19 21.58
C SER A 167 10.61 -1.94 22.12
N VAL A 168 9.61 -2.21 21.30
CA VAL A 168 8.20 -2.16 21.69
C VAL A 168 7.56 -3.51 21.40
N GLU A 169 6.56 -3.87 22.19
CA GLU A 169 5.78 -5.10 22.00
C GLU A 169 4.36 -4.74 21.59
N ARG A 170 3.86 -5.36 20.52
CA ARG A 170 2.51 -5.10 19.97
C ARG A 170 1.90 -6.38 19.42
N PRO A 171 0.56 -6.54 19.46
CA PRO A 171 -0.14 -7.52 18.66
C PRO A 171 0.25 -7.42 17.18
N ALA A 172 0.41 -8.54 16.48
CA ALA A 172 0.87 -8.57 15.10
C ALA A 172 0.01 -7.70 14.16
N LEU A 173 -1.31 -7.67 14.36
CA LEU A 173 -2.21 -6.82 13.58
C LEU A 173 -1.96 -5.33 13.83
N GLN A 174 -1.73 -4.94 15.08
CA GLN A 174 -1.39 -3.56 15.41
C GLN A 174 -0.02 -3.18 14.86
N TYR A 175 0.95 -4.10 14.89
CA TYR A 175 2.26 -3.90 14.26
C TYR A 175 2.11 -3.59 12.77
N ALA A 176 1.33 -4.40 12.05
CA ALA A 176 1.04 -4.20 10.63
C ALA A 176 0.40 -2.82 10.37
N GLN A 177 -0.63 -2.45 11.14
CA GLN A 177 -1.42 -1.25 10.90
C GLN A 177 -0.76 0.06 11.34
N GLN A 178 0.06 0.03 12.40
CA GLN A 178 0.55 1.25 13.04
C GLN A 178 2.03 1.52 12.79
N ILE A 179 2.80 0.51 12.34
CA ILE A 179 4.24 0.66 12.15
C ILE A 179 4.66 0.16 10.77
N ALA A 180 4.50 -1.13 10.47
CA ALA A 180 5.04 -1.71 9.23
C ALA A 180 4.35 -1.14 7.97
N GLY A 181 3.02 -1.06 7.98
CA GLY A 181 2.22 -0.50 6.90
C GLY A 181 2.50 1.00 6.66
N PRO A 182 2.33 1.87 7.67
CA PRO A 182 2.60 3.30 7.54
C PRO A 182 4.03 3.59 7.07
N SER A 183 5.03 2.90 7.62
CA SER A 183 6.42 3.06 7.20
C SER A 183 6.60 2.68 5.74
N PHE A 184 6.13 1.50 5.32
CA PHE A 184 6.20 1.06 3.93
C PHE A 184 5.59 2.08 2.96
N TRP A 185 4.36 2.54 3.21
CA TRP A 185 3.66 3.45 2.31
C TRP A 185 4.29 4.83 2.24
N PHE A 186 4.88 5.31 3.34
CA PHE A 186 5.68 6.53 3.33
C PHE A 186 6.84 6.40 2.35
N HIS A 187 7.68 5.37 2.50
CA HIS A 187 8.85 5.19 1.63
C HIS A 187 8.47 4.90 0.17
N HIS A 188 7.42 4.11 -0.08
CA HIS A 188 6.92 3.87 -1.44
C HIS A 188 6.45 5.15 -2.12
N THR A 189 5.77 6.03 -1.38
CA THR A 189 5.35 7.35 -1.87
C THR A 189 6.57 8.26 -2.15
N MET A 190 7.63 8.16 -1.36
CA MET A 190 8.88 8.89 -1.61
C MET A 190 9.57 8.44 -2.89
N VAL A 191 9.59 7.14 -3.19
CA VAL A 191 10.12 6.63 -4.48
C VAL A 191 9.39 7.28 -5.66
N TYR A 192 8.05 7.28 -5.64
CA TYR A 192 7.24 7.94 -6.66
C TYR A 192 7.54 9.45 -6.76
N SER A 193 7.63 10.13 -5.62
CA SER A 193 7.78 11.58 -5.55
C SER A 193 9.16 12.04 -6.03
N ILE A 194 10.22 11.35 -5.64
CA ILE A 194 11.59 11.64 -6.06
C ILE A 194 11.73 11.47 -7.56
N LEU A 195 11.25 10.36 -8.13
CA LEU A 195 11.28 10.15 -9.58
C LEU A 195 10.49 11.24 -10.33
N ARG A 196 9.31 11.62 -9.81
CA ARG A 196 8.47 12.65 -10.43
C ARG A 196 9.14 14.03 -10.39
N VAL A 197 9.77 14.40 -9.28
CA VAL A 197 10.50 15.68 -9.15
C VAL A 197 11.76 15.69 -10.02
N ALA A 198 12.44 14.54 -10.18
CA ALA A 198 13.57 14.41 -11.09
C ALA A 198 13.22 14.59 -12.57
N GLY A 199 11.91 14.58 -12.90
CA GLY A 199 11.40 14.83 -14.26
C GLY A 199 10.90 13.58 -14.98
N VAL A 200 10.88 12.41 -14.33
CA VAL A 200 10.29 11.20 -14.90
C VAL A 200 8.79 11.43 -15.11
N PRO A 201 8.22 11.16 -16.30
CA PRO A 201 6.84 11.49 -16.64
C PRO A 201 5.85 10.51 -16.00
N LEU A 202 5.70 10.62 -14.67
CA LEU A 202 4.81 9.81 -13.86
C LEU A 202 3.46 10.51 -13.65
N GLU A 203 2.39 9.73 -13.66
CA GLU A 203 1.01 10.19 -13.39
C GLU A 203 0.43 9.47 -12.16
N LYS A 204 -0.70 9.95 -11.64
CA LYS A 204 -1.38 9.34 -10.49
C LYS A 204 -1.70 7.86 -10.73
N ARG A 205 -2.06 7.49 -11.97
CA ARG A 205 -2.35 6.09 -12.35
C ARG A 205 -1.18 5.13 -12.12
N PHE A 206 0.07 5.61 -12.22
CA PHE A 206 1.23 4.78 -11.92
C PHE A 206 1.25 4.42 -10.44
N PHE A 207 1.06 5.38 -9.55
CA PHE A 207 0.96 5.10 -8.11
C PHE A 207 -0.23 4.20 -7.78
N LEU A 208 -1.41 4.47 -8.35
CA LEU A 208 -2.61 3.68 -8.07
C LEU A 208 -2.52 2.23 -8.56
N SER A 209 -1.64 1.90 -9.50
CA SER A 209 -1.44 0.50 -9.93
C SER A 209 -0.79 -0.40 -8.85
N ALA A 210 -0.44 0.17 -7.70
CA ALA A 210 -0.05 -0.53 -6.48
C ALA A 210 -1.23 -1.10 -5.67
N PHE A 211 -2.48 -0.78 -6.04
CA PHE A 211 -3.72 -1.23 -5.40
C PHE A 211 -4.61 -1.94 -6.43
#